data_AF-A0A371YXX3-F1
#
_entry.id   AF-A0A371YXX3-F1
#
_cell.length_a   1.000
_cell.length_b   1.000
_cell.length_c   1.000
_cell.angle_alpha   90.00
_cell.angle_beta   90.00
_cell.angle_gamma   90.00
#
_symmetry.space_group_name_H-M   'P 1'
#
loop_
_entity.id
_entity.type
_entity.pdbx_description
1 polymer ?
#
loop_
_entity_poly.entity_id
_entity_poly.type
_entity_poly.pdbx_seq_one_letter_code
_entity_poly.pdbx_strand_id
1 'polypeptide(L)'
;MTAEITPGQDGATVLDGSARVHEATGHDVSAPFLAGAYLALDLARRHNCRFALLMDGSPSCGSSFIYDGHFTGTRHAGQGVTAALLRRNGITVYAPAGFASLEAVMG
;
A
#
# COMPACT_ATOMS: atom_id res chain seq x y z
N MET A 1 -12.57 -11.97 -1.67
CA MET A 1 -13.26 -11.03 -0.75
C MET A 1 -12.59 -9.68 -0.89
N THR A 2 -13.33 -8.57 -0.91
CA THR A 2 -12.75 -7.22 -0.97
C THR A 2 -12.37 -6.78 0.45
N ALA A 3 -11.16 -6.28 0.61
CA ALA A 3 -10.65 -5.76 1.87
C ALA A 3 -10.40 -4.24 1.75
N GLU A 4 -10.59 -3.50 2.83
CA GLU A 4 -10.36 -2.06 2.92
C GLU A 4 -9.71 -1.71 4.27
N ILE A 5 -9.04 -0.56 4.34
CA ILE A 5 -8.44 -0.06 5.60
C ILE A 5 -9.54 0.61 6.43
N THR A 6 -9.38 0.66 7.76
CA THR A 6 -10.23 1.45 8.67
C THR A 6 -10.67 2.79 8.06
N PRO A 7 -11.95 3.19 8.19
CA PRO A 7 -12.46 4.37 7.50
C PRO A 7 -11.63 5.64 7.66
N GLY A 8 -11.29 6.28 6.54
CA GLY A 8 -10.49 7.51 6.49
C GLY A 8 -9.03 7.37 6.93
N GLN A 9 -8.54 6.14 7.13
CA GLN A 9 -7.16 5.83 7.48
C GLN A 9 -6.39 5.23 6.29
N ASP A 10 -5.06 5.07 6.42
CA ASP A 10 -4.22 4.51 5.36
C ASP A 10 -3.23 3.46 5.88
N GLY A 11 -2.44 2.89 4.98
CA GLY A 11 -1.46 1.85 5.28
C GLY A 11 -0.37 2.28 6.28
N ALA A 12 -0.08 3.58 6.40
CA ALA A 12 0.88 4.06 7.39
C ALA A 12 0.34 3.88 8.81
N THR A 13 -0.93 4.19 9.03
CA THR A 13 -1.58 4.00 10.34
C THR A 13 -1.78 2.54 10.72
N VAL A 14 -1.92 1.64 9.73
CA VAL A 14 -1.92 0.19 9.95
C VAL A 14 -0.53 -0.27 10.44
N LEU A 15 0.56 0.25 9.85
CA LEU A 15 1.92 -0.04 10.29
C LEU A 15 2.21 0.48 11.71
N ASP A 16 1.58 1.58 12.10
CA ASP A 16 1.69 2.14 13.46
C ASP A 16 0.82 1.40 14.49
N GLY A 17 0.00 0.44 14.03
CA GLY A 17 -0.92 -0.33 14.89
C GLY A 17 -2.22 0.41 15.26
N SER A 18 -2.45 1.60 14.70
CA SER A 18 -3.61 2.46 14.99
C SER A 18 -4.81 2.21 14.08
N ALA A 19 -4.62 1.47 12.97
CA ALA A 19 -5.68 1.05 12.05
C ALA A 19 -5.58 -0.45 11.73
N ARG A 20 -6.59 -0.98 11.04
CA ARG A 20 -6.68 -2.38 10.61
C ARG A 20 -7.14 -2.47 9.15
N VAL A 21 -6.90 -3.62 8.54
CA VAL A 21 -7.46 -4.01 7.25
C VAL A 21 -8.61 -4.97 7.52
N HIS A 22 -9.80 -4.67 7.02
CA HIS A 22 -10.99 -5.52 7.21
C HIS A 22 -11.55 -6.00 5.89
N GLU A 23 -12.15 -7.18 5.89
CA GLU A 23 -13.07 -7.61 4.86
C GLU A 23 -14.45 -6.94 5.05
N ALA A 24 -15.28 -6.92 4.02
CA ALA A 24 -16.66 -6.39 4.11
C ALA A 24 -17.52 -7.12 5.17
N THR A 25 -17.13 -8.32 5.58
CA THR A 25 -17.74 -9.10 6.66
C THR A 25 -17.37 -8.60 8.07
N GLY A 26 -16.43 -7.65 8.18
CA GLY A 26 -15.87 -7.15 9.43
C GLY A 26 -14.68 -7.95 9.96
N HIS A 27 -14.24 -8.99 9.25
CA HIS A 27 -13.10 -9.80 9.66
C HIS A 27 -11.78 -9.02 9.52
N ASP A 28 -11.01 -8.94 10.60
CA ASP A 28 -9.67 -8.34 10.59
C ASP A 28 -8.67 -9.25 9.87
N VAL A 29 -8.16 -8.76 8.74
CA VAL A 29 -7.18 -9.42 7.89
C VAL A 29 -5.86 -8.64 7.87
N SER A 30 -5.55 -7.86 8.89
CA SER A 30 -4.33 -7.04 8.95
C SER A 30 -3.04 -7.88 8.88
N ALA A 31 -3.03 -9.05 9.54
CA ALA A 31 -1.85 -9.91 9.65
C ALA A 31 -1.27 -10.35 8.29
N PRO A 32 -2.05 -10.93 7.34
CA PRO A 32 -1.51 -11.29 6.03
C PRO A 32 -1.05 -10.08 5.20
N PHE A 33 -1.69 -8.91 5.35
CA PHE A 33 -1.26 -7.68 4.66
C PHE A 33 0.09 -7.17 5.18
N LEU A 34 0.27 -7.16 6.50
CA LEU A 34 1.55 -6.82 7.13
C LEU A 34 2.65 -7.81 6.71
N ALA A 35 2.37 -9.12 6.76
CA ALA A 35 3.31 -10.15 6.35
C ALA A 35 3.76 -9.97 4.89
N GLY A 36 2.81 -9.75 3.97
CA GLY A 36 3.10 -9.49 2.56
C GLY A 36 3.95 -8.24 2.35
N ALA A 37 3.66 -7.16 3.07
CA ALA A 37 4.46 -5.93 3.01
C ALA A 37 5.92 -6.17 3.43
N TYR A 38 6.15 -6.88 4.53
CA TYR A 38 7.51 -7.20 4.99
C TYR A 38 8.27 -8.11 4.02
N LEU A 39 7.59 -9.10 3.41
CA LEU A 39 8.19 -9.94 2.38
C LEU A 39 8.59 -9.13 1.14
N ALA A 40 7.76 -8.18 0.72
CA ALA A 40 8.07 -7.29 -0.40
C ALA A 40 9.28 -6.39 -0.08
N LEU A 41 9.35 -5.83 1.13
CA LEU A 41 10.49 -5.04 1.58
C LEU A 41 11.78 -5.86 1.63
N ASP A 42 11.73 -7.07 2.18
CA ASP A 42 12.87 -7.98 2.25
C ASP A 42 13.39 -8.33 0.85
N LEU A 43 12.50 -8.66 -0.09
CA LEU A 43 12.87 -8.87 -1.49
C LEU A 43 13.51 -7.63 -2.12
N ALA A 44 12.91 -6.46 -1.94
CA ALA A 44 13.44 -5.21 -2.48
C ALA A 44 14.83 -4.89 -1.93
N ARG A 45 15.07 -5.10 -0.64
CA ARG A 45 16.39 -4.94 -0.01
C ARG A 45 17.41 -5.92 -0.56
N ARG A 46 17.06 -7.21 -0.69
CA ARG A 46 17.96 -8.23 -1.26
C ARG A 46 18.43 -7.88 -2.67
N HIS A 47 17.58 -7.23 -3.45
CA HIS A 47 17.90 -6.82 -4.82
C HIS A 47 18.37 -5.36 -4.94
N ASN A 48 18.60 -4.66 -3.81
CA ASN A 48 18.96 -3.24 -3.79
C ASN A 48 18.02 -2.36 -4.62
N CYS A 49 16.73 -2.69 -4.65
CA CYS A 49 15.73 -1.92 -5.36
C CYS A 49 15.58 -0.55 -4.71
N ARG A 50 15.69 0.50 -5.53
CA ARG A 50 15.43 1.90 -5.12
C ARG A 50 14.02 2.36 -5.44
N PHE A 51 13.35 1.65 -6.34
CA PHE A 51 12.06 2.00 -6.91
C PHE A 51 11.10 0.81 -6.87
N ALA A 52 9.81 1.07 -6.70
CA ALA A 52 8.75 0.09 -6.84
C ALA A 52 7.58 0.69 -7.65
N LEU A 53 7.02 -0.11 -8.56
CA LEU A 53 5.84 0.25 -9.33
C LEU A 53 4.66 -0.58 -8.81
N LEU A 54 3.66 0.07 -8.21
CA LEU A 54 2.55 -0.61 -7.55
C LEU A 54 1.20 -0.10 -8.07
N MET A 55 0.24 -1.01 -8.27
CA MET A 55 -1.11 -0.67 -8.74
C MET A 55 -1.92 0.05 -7.66
N ASP A 56 -2.62 1.11 -8.08
CA ASP A 56 -3.52 1.87 -7.20
C ASP A 56 -4.82 1.13 -6.84
N GLY A 57 -5.50 1.61 -5.79
CA GLY A 57 -6.83 1.14 -5.40
C GLY A 57 -6.86 -0.09 -4.48
N SER A 58 -5.71 -0.66 -4.14
CA SER A 58 -5.62 -1.80 -3.21
C SER A 58 -5.20 -1.36 -1.80
N PRO A 59 -5.78 -1.93 -0.72
CA PRO A 59 -5.28 -1.70 0.65
C PRO A 59 -3.84 -2.22 0.89
N SER A 60 -3.26 -3.01 -0.02
CA SER A 60 -1.84 -3.40 0.02
C SER A 60 -0.97 -2.47 -0.82
N CYS A 61 -1.26 -2.41 -2.13
CA CYS A 61 -0.37 -1.81 -3.13
C CYS A 61 -0.72 -0.38 -3.50
N GLY A 62 -1.88 0.13 -3.06
CA GLY A 62 -2.34 1.48 -3.39
C GLY A 62 -1.25 2.51 -3.12
N SER A 63 -0.87 3.29 -4.12
CA SER A 63 0.27 4.22 -4.00
C SER A 63 -0.17 5.68 -3.96
N SER A 64 -1.28 6.01 -4.61
CA SER A 64 -1.86 7.36 -4.67
C SER A 64 -3.25 7.44 -4.02
N PHE A 65 -4.04 6.38 -4.19
CA PHE A 65 -5.38 6.27 -3.61
C PHE A 65 -5.71 4.84 -3.17
N ILE A 66 -6.63 4.76 -2.21
CA ILE A 66 -7.25 3.54 -1.70
C ILE A 66 -8.76 3.78 -1.51
N TYR A 67 -9.52 2.72 -1.28
CA TYR A 67 -10.92 2.82 -0.86
C TYR A 67 -11.03 3.35 0.57
N ASP A 68 -12.13 4.04 0.85
CA ASP A 68 -12.33 4.83 2.06
C ASP A 68 -12.73 4.06 3.31
N GLY A 69 -12.84 2.72 3.23
CA GLY A 69 -13.16 1.85 4.35
C GLY A 69 -14.65 1.63 4.57
N HIS A 70 -15.52 2.29 3.81
CA HIS A 70 -16.98 2.13 3.92
C HIS A 70 -17.55 1.07 2.98
N PHE A 71 -16.74 0.42 2.13
CA PHE A 71 -17.20 -0.55 1.15
C PHE A 71 -18.27 -0.01 0.17
N THR A 72 -18.24 1.31 -0.09
CA THR A 72 -19.16 2.00 -1.01
C THR A 72 -18.58 2.21 -2.42
N GLY A 73 -17.32 1.80 -2.63
CA GLY A 73 -16.56 2.13 -3.84
C GLY A 73 -15.99 3.56 -3.85
N THR A 74 -16.23 4.33 -2.78
CA THR A 74 -15.63 5.66 -2.56
C THR A 74 -14.13 5.53 -2.32
N ARG A 75 -13.37 6.45 -2.89
CA ARG A 75 -11.90 6.47 -2.84
C ARG A 75 -11.42 7.77 -2.20
N HIS A 76 -10.28 7.70 -1.53
CA HIS A 76 -9.59 8.87 -1.01
C HIS A 76 -8.08 8.81 -1.26
N ALA A 77 -7.42 9.96 -1.13
CA ALA A 77 -5.98 10.03 -1.17
C ALA A 77 -5.39 9.24 0.01
N GLY A 78 -4.45 8.35 -0.29
CA GLY A 78 -3.90 7.42 0.68
C GLY A 78 -3.06 6.35 0.01
N GLN A 79 -2.48 5.49 0.82
CA GLN A 79 -1.59 4.42 0.38
C GLN A 79 -1.90 3.12 1.11
N GLY A 80 -1.69 1.99 0.46
CA GLY A 80 -1.79 0.67 1.06
C GLY A 80 -0.58 0.35 1.94
N VAL A 81 -0.70 -0.75 2.70
CA VAL A 81 0.29 -1.18 3.70
C VAL A 81 1.68 -1.40 3.08
N THR A 82 1.75 -2.06 1.92
CA THR A 82 3.03 -2.34 1.23
C THR A 82 3.66 -1.06 0.70
N ALA A 83 2.87 -0.18 0.07
CA ALA A 83 3.36 1.09 -0.44
C ALA A 83 3.90 1.98 0.69
N ALA A 84 3.18 2.06 1.82
CA ALA A 84 3.62 2.79 3.00
C ALA A 84 4.93 2.25 3.57
N LEU A 85 5.05 0.92 3.70
CA LEU A 85 6.23 0.29 4.28
C LEU A 85 7.47 0.50 3.39
N LEU A 86 7.34 0.34 2.07
CA LEU A 86 8.45 0.58 1.14
C LEU A 86 8.93 2.04 1.22
N ARG A 87 8.01 3.01 1.22
CA ARG A 87 8.33 4.45 1.36
C ARG A 87 9.05 4.75 2.67
N ARG A 88 8.57 4.21 3.80
CA ARG A 88 9.22 4.35 5.12
C ARG A 88 10.66 3.84 5.14
N ASN A 89 10.99 2.90 4.25
CA ASN A 89 12.31 2.28 4.17
C ASN A 89 13.15 2.79 2.99
N GLY A 90 12.83 3.97 2.46
CA GLY A 90 13.64 4.67 1.45
C GLY A 90 13.48 4.16 0.02
N ILE A 91 12.45 3.36 -0.26
CA ILE A 91 12.11 2.91 -1.61
C ILE A 91 11.03 3.83 -2.16
N THR A 92 11.30 4.47 -3.29
CA THR A 92 10.34 5.37 -3.94
C THR A 92 9.29 4.53 -4.66
N VAL A 93 8.01 4.78 -4.35
CA VAL A 93 6.87 4.04 -4.91
C VAL A 93 6.12 4.91 -5.91
N TYR A 94 5.95 4.39 -7.13
CA TYR A 94 5.21 5.00 -8.22
C TYR A 94 3.91 4.23 -8.52
N ALA A 95 2.87 4.97 -8.88
CA ALA A 95 1.70 4.43 -9.57
C ALA A 95 2.04 4.17 -11.05
N PRO A 96 1.25 3.33 -11.77
CA PRO A 96 1.42 3.13 -13.22
C PRO A 96 1.37 4.44 -14.01
N ALA A 97 0.53 5.39 -13.59
CA ALA A 97 0.46 6.72 -14.21
C ALA A 97 1.79 7.51 -14.11
N GLY A 98 2.66 7.16 -13.15
CA GLY A 98 3.98 7.75 -12.96
C GLY A 98 5.11 7.05 -13.71
N PHE A 99 4.81 6.11 -14.61
CA PHE A 99 5.83 5.33 -15.34
C PHE A 99 6.87 6.20 -16.05
N ALA A 100 6.44 7.28 -16.72
CA ALA A 100 7.35 8.21 -17.38
C ALA A 100 8.33 8.90 -16.40
N SER A 101 7.89 9.17 -15.16
CA SER A 101 8.75 9.74 -14.12
C SER A 101 9.76 8.72 -13.59
N LEU A 102 9.40 7.44 -13.56
CA LEU A 102 10.31 6.35 -13.22
C LEU A 102 11.39 6.17 -14.29
N GLU A 103 11.02 6.19 -15.58
CA GLU A 103 12.00 6.11 -16.68
C GLU A 103 13.00 7.26 -16.61
N ALA A 104 12.54 8.49 -16.34
CA ALA A 104 13.40 9.68 -16.28
C ALA A 104 14.47 9.64 -15.17
N VAL A 105 14.26 8.88 -14.09
CA VAL A 105 15.23 8.76 -12.97
C VAL A 105 16.09 7.50 -13.06
N MET A 106 15.81 6.62 -14.02
CA MET A 106 16.57 5.39 -14.28
C MET A 106 17.56 5.53 -15.45
N GLY A 107 17.44 6.60 -16.25
CA GLY A 107 18.43 7.00 -17.28
C GLY A 107 19.51 7.92 -16.73
#